data_AF-A0A7X2P9Z5-F1
#
_entry.id   AF-A0A7X2P9Z5-F1
#
_cell.length_a   1.000
_cell.length_b   1.000
_cell.length_c   1.000
_cell.angle_alpha   90.00
_cell.angle_beta   90.00
_cell.angle_gamma   90.00
#
_symmetry.space_group_name_H-M   'P 1'
#
loop_
_entity.id
_entity.type
_entity.pdbx_description
1 polymer ?
#
loop_
_entity_poly.entity_id
_entity_poly.type
_entity_poly.pdbx_seq_one_letter_code
_entity_poly.pdbx_strand_id
1 'polypeptide(L)'
;MKYEQSKDLELPEFRHRYTRKIQQKLFALNAWYIFASEAMMEYAVREYHAIPERCRVCYNGAQPLKEAEIISAQSQYKELSEGQKLRFVYAGTLNRGRMIEQMIQQFPEDSKYVLFLLGTQGEWIDLFLKETNRTNIIWIGSLPEDRAHAFVSLCDVGLIPYDDSRFYYNIAYPTKLSFYLTAGVPVLSTPVREVDSVNKKYQCVFIEQMTGWNRFIKQLSKEKIIEKREKVLACKNSFYWNTVFSGCELLESGRI
;
A
#
# COMPACT_ATOMS: atom_id res chain seq x y z
N MET A 1 16.61 3.49 1.95
CA MET A 1 17.33 2.27 2.38
C MET A 1 17.34 1.24 1.26
N LYS A 2 18.42 1.19 0.47
CA LYS A 2 18.50 0.37 -0.76
C LYS A 2 19.17 -0.98 -0.52
N TYR A 3 20.08 -1.06 0.43
CA TYR A 3 20.78 -2.27 0.84
C TYR A 3 19.80 -3.29 1.43
N GLU A 4 18.96 -2.85 2.35
CA GLU A 4 17.93 -3.66 3.00
C GLU A 4 16.95 -4.21 1.96
N GLN A 5 16.45 -3.33 1.10
CA GLN A 5 15.60 -3.73 -0.02
C GLN A 5 16.28 -4.73 -0.95
N SER A 6 17.57 -4.53 -1.27
CA SER A 6 18.32 -5.42 -2.16
C SER A 6 18.52 -6.81 -1.57
N LYS A 7 18.76 -6.90 -0.26
CA LYS A 7 18.87 -8.17 0.46
C LYS A 7 17.57 -8.95 0.42
N ASP A 8 16.47 -8.27 0.74
CA ASP A 8 15.14 -8.87 0.72
C ASP A 8 14.71 -9.29 -0.68
N LEU A 9 15.18 -8.61 -1.73
CA LEU A 9 14.95 -8.99 -3.12
C LEU A 9 16.00 -9.99 -3.65
N GLU A 10 16.88 -10.51 -2.78
CA GLU A 10 17.91 -11.50 -3.12
C GLU A 10 18.81 -11.07 -4.30
N LEU A 11 19.12 -9.77 -4.38
CA LEU A 11 20.00 -9.24 -5.43
C LEU A 11 21.47 -9.68 -5.21
N PRO A 12 22.34 -9.59 -6.23
CA PRO A 12 23.73 -10.04 -6.10
C PRO A 12 24.54 -9.33 -5.01
N GLU A 13 25.36 -10.10 -4.26
CA GLU A 13 26.08 -9.64 -3.06
C GLU A 13 27.04 -8.45 -3.31
N PHE A 14 27.63 -8.35 -4.51
CA PHE A 14 28.51 -7.22 -4.83
C PHE A 14 27.75 -5.88 -4.77
N ARG A 15 26.46 -5.87 -5.14
CA ARG A 15 25.59 -4.69 -5.00
C ARG A 15 25.33 -4.39 -3.53
N HIS A 16 25.29 -5.40 -2.66
CA HIS A 16 25.06 -5.23 -1.22
C HIS A 16 26.19 -4.46 -0.54
N ARG A 17 27.45 -4.86 -0.73
CA ARG A 17 28.59 -4.19 -0.08
C ARG A 17 28.73 -2.73 -0.50
N TYR A 18 28.58 -2.47 -1.80
CA TYR A 18 28.67 -1.11 -2.34
C TYR A 18 27.54 -0.22 -1.82
N THR A 19 26.29 -0.72 -1.85
CA THR A 19 25.12 0.04 -1.39
C THR A 19 25.18 0.31 0.12
N ARG A 20 25.65 -0.63 0.93
CA ARG A 20 25.83 -0.42 2.38
C ARG A 20 26.85 0.68 2.67
N LYS A 21 28.01 0.67 2.00
CA LYS A 21 29.05 1.71 2.18
C LYS A 21 28.53 3.09 1.79
N ILE A 22 27.74 3.19 0.72
CA ILE A 22 27.09 4.45 0.35
C ILE A 22 26.12 4.90 1.44
N GLN A 23 25.27 4.00 1.96
CA GLN A 23 24.32 4.35 3.02
C GLN A 23 25.01 4.80 4.31
N GLN A 24 26.09 4.15 4.72
CA GLN A 24 26.88 4.58 5.88
C GLN A 24 27.45 5.98 5.69
N LYS A 25 28.03 6.26 4.52
CA LYS A 25 28.52 7.61 4.20
C LYS A 25 27.39 8.63 4.16
N LEU A 26 26.24 8.26 3.58
CA LEU A 26 25.07 9.12 3.46
C LEU A 26 24.59 9.57 4.85
N PHE A 27 24.41 8.64 5.80
CA PHE A 27 23.91 8.97 7.14
C PHE A 27 24.94 9.64 8.05
N ALA A 28 26.23 9.58 7.71
CA ALA A 28 27.28 10.33 8.40
C ALA A 28 27.35 11.81 7.98
N LEU A 29 26.59 12.23 6.95
CA LEU A 29 26.59 13.63 6.51
C LEU A 29 25.91 14.53 7.54
N ASN A 30 26.36 15.78 7.56
CA ASN A 30 25.74 16.87 8.32
C ASN A 30 24.47 17.36 7.62
N ALA A 31 23.44 16.52 7.57
CA ALA A 31 22.20 16.78 6.84
C ALA A 31 20.96 16.43 7.66
N TRP A 32 19.81 16.95 7.23
CA TRP A 32 18.49 16.50 7.66
C TRP A 32 18.06 15.28 6.86
N TYR A 33 17.47 14.29 7.54
CA TYR A 33 16.98 13.06 6.93
C TYR A 33 15.48 12.94 7.12
N ILE A 34 14.75 12.87 6.00
CA ILE A 34 13.31 12.65 6.00
C ILE A 34 13.07 11.19 5.60
N PHE A 35 12.39 10.45 6.46
CA PHE A 35 12.05 9.04 6.28
C PHE A 35 10.57 8.90 5.97
N ALA A 36 10.24 7.97 5.09
CA ALA A 36 8.85 7.65 4.79
C ALA A 36 8.17 6.75 5.84
N SER A 37 8.88 6.36 6.90
CA SER A 37 8.43 5.40 7.92
C SER A 37 9.16 5.64 9.24
N GLU A 38 8.44 5.47 10.35
CA GLU A 38 9.01 5.49 11.70
C GLU A 38 9.99 4.33 11.89
N ALA A 39 9.59 3.12 11.50
CA ALA A 39 10.44 1.95 11.58
C ALA A 39 11.74 2.08 10.76
N MET A 40 11.68 2.72 9.58
CA MET A 40 12.88 3.02 8.78
C MET A 40 13.80 4.01 9.49
N MET A 41 13.23 5.05 10.10
CA MET A 41 13.99 6.04 10.85
C MET A 41 14.70 5.41 12.05
N GLU A 42 13.98 4.65 12.86
CA GLU A 42 14.53 3.94 14.02
C GLU A 42 15.67 3.00 13.61
N TYR A 43 15.50 2.27 12.51
CA TYR A 43 16.55 1.42 11.97
C TYR A 43 17.77 2.24 11.52
N ALA A 44 17.56 3.43 10.93
CA ALA A 44 18.66 4.30 10.53
C ALA A 44 19.48 4.80 11.71
N VAL A 45 18.79 5.22 12.78
CA VAL A 45 19.41 5.66 14.02
C VAL A 45 20.22 4.53 14.64
N ARG A 46 19.64 3.32 14.71
CA ARG A 46 20.30 2.18 15.35
C ARG A 46 21.50 1.63 14.55
N GLU A 47 21.33 1.42 13.25
CA GLU A 47 22.31 0.70 12.42
C GLU A 47 23.30 1.61 11.68
N TYR A 48 22.85 2.81 11.33
CA TYR A 48 23.66 3.78 10.60
C TYR A 48 24.07 4.97 11.44
N HIS A 49 23.71 4.98 12.73
CA HIS A 49 24.02 6.05 13.67
C HIS A 49 23.57 7.44 13.18
N ALA A 50 22.44 7.48 12.46
CA ALA A 50 21.81 8.74 12.10
C ALA A 50 21.44 9.51 13.37
N ILE A 51 21.70 10.82 13.39
CA ILE A 51 21.44 11.69 14.55
C ILE A 51 19.93 11.86 14.72
N PRO A 52 19.30 11.37 15.81
CA PRO A 52 17.84 11.37 15.98
C PRO A 52 17.22 12.76 15.82
N GLU A 53 17.87 13.79 16.35
CA GLU A 53 17.39 15.18 16.33
C GLU A 53 17.28 15.72 14.90
N ARG A 54 17.99 15.11 13.94
CA ARG A 54 18.02 15.45 12.52
C ARG A 54 17.20 14.52 11.65
N CYS A 55 16.48 13.58 12.26
CA CYS A 55 15.60 12.68 11.56
C CYS A 55 14.15 13.14 11.71
N ARG A 56 13.39 13.09 10.61
CA ARG A 56 11.95 13.37 10.59
C ARG A 56 11.23 12.28 9.81
N VAL A 57 9.97 12.06 10.16
CA VAL A 57 9.11 11.13 9.43
C VAL A 57 8.07 11.93 8.63
N CYS A 58 7.98 11.62 7.35
CA CYS A 58 6.97 12.14 6.43
C CYS A 58 6.42 10.95 5.64
N TYR A 59 5.26 10.43 6.05
CA TYR A 59 4.64 9.30 5.36
C TYR A 59 4.32 9.66 3.90
N ASN A 60 4.23 8.66 3.04
CA ASN A 60 3.71 8.90 1.70
C ASN A 60 2.23 9.29 1.80
N GLY A 61 1.82 10.38 1.14
CA GLY A 61 0.43 10.79 1.02
C GLY A 61 -0.16 10.48 -0.35
N ALA A 62 -1.35 10.99 -0.61
CA ALA A 62 -1.95 11.07 -1.95
C ALA A 62 -2.76 12.36 -2.09
N GLN A 63 -3.14 12.73 -3.32
CA GLN A 63 -4.00 13.88 -3.56
C GLN A 63 -5.45 13.56 -3.15
N PRO A 64 -6.26 14.55 -2.74
CA PRO A 64 -7.69 14.35 -2.58
C PRO A 64 -8.35 14.09 -3.95
N LEU A 65 -9.25 13.12 -3.99
CA LEU A 65 -10.10 12.90 -5.17
C LEU A 65 -11.08 14.05 -5.35
N LYS A 66 -11.22 14.48 -6.60
CA LYS A 66 -12.25 15.46 -6.98
C LYS A 66 -13.54 14.73 -7.35
N GLU A 67 -14.67 15.34 -7.02
CA GLU A 67 -15.99 14.78 -7.34
C GLU A 67 -16.15 14.44 -8.84
N ALA A 68 -15.64 15.30 -9.72
CA ALA A 68 -15.67 15.07 -11.16
C ALA A 68 -14.89 13.80 -11.60
N GLU A 69 -13.78 13.47 -10.91
CA GLU A 69 -12.99 12.27 -11.20
C GLU A 69 -13.76 11.01 -10.80
N ILE A 70 -14.45 11.06 -9.65
CA ILE A 70 -15.30 9.97 -9.16
C ILE A 70 -16.48 9.74 -10.12
N ILE A 71 -17.20 10.80 -10.51
CA ILE A 71 -18.32 10.72 -11.45
C ILE A 71 -17.86 10.17 -12.81
N SER A 72 -16.73 10.65 -13.33
CA SER A 72 -16.15 10.14 -14.57
C SER A 72 -15.84 8.65 -14.48
N ALA A 73 -15.24 8.20 -13.38
CA ALA A 73 -14.92 6.79 -13.17
C ALA A 73 -16.20 5.93 -13.06
N GLN A 74 -17.22 6.40 -12.33
CA GLN A 74 -18.51 5.71 -12.23
C GLN A 74 -19.16 5.53 -13.61
N SER A 75 -19.12 6.56 -14.46
CA SER A 75 -19.65 6.46 -15.82
C SER A 75 -18.82 5.51 -16.69
N GLN A 76 -17.50 5.57 -16.61
CA GLN A 76 -16.60 4.76 -17.43
C GLN A 76 -16.64 3.28 -17.06
N TYR A 77 -16.77 2.97 -15.77
CA TYR A 77 -16.72 1.62 -15.23
C TYR A 77 -18.08 1.16 -14.70
N LYS A 78 -19.16 1.69 -15.28
CA LYS A 78 -20.55 1.44 -14.85
C LYS A 78 -20.85 -0.06 -14.72
N GLU A 79 -20.53 -0.84 -15.74
CA GLU A 79 -20.75 -2.29 -15.77
C GLU A 79 -19.95 -3.06 -14.68
N LEU A 80 -18.78 -2.55 -14.29
CA LEU A 80 -17.97 -3.11 -13.19
C LEU A 80 -18.49 -2.67 -11.81
N SER A 81 -19.21 -1.55 -11.77
CA SER A 81 -19.80 -1.00 -10.55
C SER A 81 -21.20 -1.55 -10.26
N GLU A 82 -21.87 -2.11 -11.27
CA GLU A 82 -23.21 -2.68 -11.17
C GLU A 82 -23.18 -4.12 -10.65
N GLY A 83 -24.06 -4.40 -9.68
CA GLY A 83 -24.25 -5.73 -9.10
C GLY A 83 -24.03 -5.79 -7.59
N GLN A 84 -24.27 -6.96 -7.02
CA GLN A 84 -24.17 -7.18 -5.57
C GLN A 84 -22.79 -7.67 -5.11
N LYS A 85 -21.83 -7.80 -6.04
CA LYS A 85 -20.49 -8.35 -5.77
C LYS A 85 -19.69 -7.41 -4.86
N LEU A 86 -18.89 -7.99 -3.96
CA LEU A 86 -17.87 -7.25 -3.23
C LEU A 86 -16.63 -7.08 -4.10
N ARG A 87 -16.17 -5.84 -4.23
CA ARG A 87 -15.09 -5.46 -5.13
C ARG A 87 -13.81 -5.23 -4.35
N PHE A 88 -12.79 -6.02 -4.65
CA PHE A 88 -11.46 -5.90 -4.10
C PHE A 88 -10.51 -5.31 -5.14
N VAL A 89 -9.49 -4.61 -4.69
CA VAL A 89 -8.52 -4.00 -5.60
C VAL A 89 -7.09 -4.12 -5.09
N TYR A 90 -6.18 -4.47 -5.98
CA TYR A 90 -4.75 -4.26 -5.81
C TYR A 90 -4.29 -3.22 -6.84
N ALA A 91 -3.69 -2.12 -6.37
CA ALA A 91 -3.10 -1.09 -7.23
C ALA A 91 -1.60 -0.96 -6.97
N GLY A 92 -0.78 -1.41 -7.92
CA GLY A 92 0.68 -1.32 -7.84
C GLY A 92 1.38 -2.20 -8.88
N THR A 93 2.71 -2.21 -8.88
CA THR A 93 3.48 -3.07 -9.80
C THR A 93 3.15 -4.54 -9.56
N LEU A 94 2.86 -5.28 -10.62
CA LEU A 94 2.42 -6.68 -10.58
C LEU A 94 3.58 -7.67 -10.79
N ASN A 95 4.81 -7.28 -10.44
CA ASN A 95 5.98 -8.14 -10.57
C ASN A 95 5.78 -9.48 -9.84
N ARG A 96 6.14 -10.57 -10.51
CA ARG A 96 6.21 -11.90 -9.88
C ARG A 96 7.12 -11.90 -8.65
N GLY A 97 6.82 -12.79 -7.70
CA GLY A 97 7.55 -12.89 -6.44
C GLY A 97 7.31 -11.73 -5.46
N ARG A 98 6.32 -10.87 -5.74
CA ARG A 98 5.83 -9.82 -4.80
C ARG A 98 4.49 -10.16 -4.18
N MET A 99 4.28 -11.45 -3.91
CA MET A 99 3.07 -12.01 -3.28
C MET A 99 1.78 -11.83 -4.09
N ILE A 100 1.88 -11.50 -5.39
CA ILE A 100 0.72 -11.31 -6.26
C ILE A 100 0.08 -12.67 -6.57
N GLU A 101 0.90 -13.67 -6.86
CA GLU A 101 0.48 -15.04 -7.12
C GLU A 101 -0.24 -15.63 -5.89
N GLN A 102 0.36 -15.47 -4.71
CA GLN A 102 -0.21 -15.93 -3.44
C GLN A 102 -1.52 -15.21 -3.12
N MET A 103 -1.58 -13.89 -3.33
CA MET A 103 -2.82 -13.13 -3.19
C MET A 103 -3.93 -13.67 -4.10
N ILE A 104 -3.63 -13.93 -5.38
CA ILE A 104 -4.59 -14.49 -6.33
C ILE A 104 -5.06 -15.89 -5.90
N GLN A 105 -4.14 -16.74 -5.45
CA GLN A 105 -4.43 -18.09 -4.96
C GLN A 105 -5.30 -18.07 -3.69
N GLN A 106 -5.08 -17.12 -2.79
CA GLN A 106 -5.85 -16.98 -1.57
C GLN A 106 -7.18 -16.24 -1.77
N PHE A 107 -7.34 -15.50 -2.86
CA PHE A 107 -8.60 -14.84 -3.16
C PHE A 107 -9.72 -15.87 -3.44
N PRO A 108 -10.91 -15.74 -2.84
CA PRO A 108 -12.00 -16.70 -3.06
C PRO A 108 -12.39 -16.86 -4.53
N GLU A 109 -12.62 -18.11 -4.93
CA GLU A 109 -13.25 -18.46 -6.21
C GLU A 109 -14.76 -18.55 -6.01
N ASP A 110 -15.40 -17.38 -5.96
CA ASP A 110 -16.85 -17.26 -5.81
C ASP A 110 -17.30 -15.99 -6.55
N SER A 111 -18.36 -16.13 -7.36
CA SER A 111 -18.97 -15.06 -8.15
C SER A 111 -19.43 -13.85 -7.34
N LYS A 112 -19.58 -13.98 -6.01
CA LYS A 112 -19.89 -12.89 -5.08
C LYS A 112 -18.75 -11.89 -4.89
N TYR A 113 -17.52 -12.25 -5.24
CA TYR A 113 -16.35 -11.40 -5.09
C TYR A 113 -15.70 -11.17 -6.44
N VAL A 114 -15.17 -9.97 -6.65
CA VAL A 114 -14.32 -9.67 -7.80
C VAL A 114 -13.04 -9.00 -7.32
N LEU A 115 -11.89 -9.39 -7.89
CA LEU A 115 -10.60 -8.74 -7.65
C LEU A 115 -10.13 -8.01 -8.91
N PHE A 116 -9.94 -6.71 -8.79
CA PHE A 116 -9.30 -5.89 -9.81
C PHE A 116 -7.80 -5.76 -9.54
N LEU A 117 -6.99 -6.00 -10.57
CA LEU A 117 -5.55 -5.83 -10.54
C LEU A 117 -5.17 -4.65 -11.43
N LEU A 118 -4.61 -3.58 -10.85
CA LEU A 118 -4.16 -2.39 -11.55
C LEU A 118 -2.64 -2.25 -11.41
N GLY A 119 -1.98 -2.01 -12.54
CA GLY A 119 -0.57 -1.66 -12.59
C GLY A 119 0.19 -2.29 -13.75
N THR A 120 1.47 -1.93 -13.82
CA THR A 120 2.43 -2.41 -14.82
C THR A 120 3.02 -3.76 -14.44
N GLN A 121 3.71 -4.43 -15.37
CA GLN A 121 4.38 -5.73 -15.15
C GLN A 121 3.39 -6.87 -14.87
N GLY A 122 2.19 -6.78 -15.44
CA GLY A 122 1.08 -7.71 -15.26
C GLY A 122 0.82 -8.62 -16.45
N GLU A 123 1.66 -8.59 -17.49
CA GLU A 123 1.49 -9.33 -18.76
C GLU A 123 1.37 -10.84 -18.55
N TRP A 124 1.91 -11.35 -17.45
CA TRP A 124 1.82 -12.75 -17.05
C TRP A 124 0.47 -13.14 -16.44
N ILE A 125 -0.35 -12.17 -16.02
CA ILE A 125 -1.59 -12.42 -15.27
C ILE A 125 -2.62 -13.10 -16.16
N ASP A 126 -2.80 -12.67 -17.41
CA ASP A 126 -3.81 -13.28 -18.29
C ASP A 126 -3.58 -14.78 -18.49
N LEU A 127 -2.32 -15.18 -18.71
CA LEU A 127 -1.95 -16.59 -18.81
C LEU A 127 -2.18 -17.32 -17.49
N PHE A 128 -1.74 -16.72 -16.38
CA PHE A 128 -1.91 -17.29 -15.05
C PHE A 128 -3.39 -17.49 -14.67
N LEU A 129 -4.26 -16.53 -14.96
CA LEU A 129 -5.70 -16.62 -14.69
C LEU A 129 -6.37 -17.69 -15.56
N LYS A 130 -5.93 -17.86 -16.83
CA LYS A 130 -6.39 -18.94 -17.71
C LYS A 130 -5.97 -20.31 -17.18
N GLU A 131 -4.71 -20.47 -16.81
CA GLU A 131 -4.16 -21.71 -16.25
C GLU A 131 -4.82 -22.12 -14.93
N THR A 132 -5.22 -21.14 -14.12
CA THR A 132 -5.86 -21.35 -12.82
C THR A 132 -7.39 -21.24 -12.86
N ASN A 133 -7.99 -21.07 -14.05
CA ASN A 133 -9.43 -20.92 -14.29
C ASN A 133 -10.12 -19.83 -13.44
N ARG A 134 -9.40 -18.75 -13.08
CA ARG A 134 -9.90 -17.69 -12.20
C ARG A 134 -10.71 -16.67 -13.00
N THR A 135 -12.02 -16.83 -13.00
CA THR A 135 -12.96 -15.98 -13.76
C THR A 135 -13.40 -14.70 -13.04
N ASN A 136 -13.20 -14.62 -11.72
CA ASN A 136 -13.61 -13.49 -10.89
C ASN A 136 -12.45 -12.53 -10.56
N ILE A 137 -11.37 -12.58 -11.34
CA ILE A 137 -10.22 -11.69 -11.22
C ILE A 137 -10.01 -11.03 -12.57
N ILE A 138 -9.83 -9.71 -12.57
CA ILE A 138 -9.75 -8.90 -13.78
C ILE A 138 -8.48 -8.05 -13.71
N TRP A 139 -7.58 -8.24 -14.66
CA TRP A 139 -6.44 -7.34 -14.86
C TRP A 139 -6.86 -6.15 -15.72
N ILE A 140 -6.82 -4.96 -15.13
CA ILE A 140 -7.22 -3.70 -15.79
C ILE A 140 -6.04 -3.08 -16.56
N GLY A 141 -4.81 -3.52 -16.30
CA GLY A 141 -3.59 -2.87 -16.78
C GLY A 141 -3.20 -1.65 -15.95
N SER A 142 -2.34 -0.80 -16.50
CA SER A 142 -1.91 0.45 -15.86
C SER A 142 -2.84 1.60 -16.23
N LEU A 143 -3.24 2.39 -15.24
CA LEU A 143 -3.96 3.64 -15.42
C LEU A 143 -3.09 4.82 -14.95
N PRO A 144 -3.29 6.04 -15.50
CA PRO A 144 -2.81 7.27 -14.87
C PRO A 144 -3.22 7.34 -13.39
N GLU A 145 -2.40 7.95 -12.54
CA GLU A 145 -2.57 7.90 -11.08
C GLU A 145 -3.95 8.42 -10.62
N ASP A 146 -4.41 9.54 -11.17
CA ASP A 146 -5.73 10.14 -10.92
C ASP A 146 -6.87 9.17 -11.27
N ARG A 147 -6.81 8.55 -12.45
CA ARG A 147 -7.80 7.56 -12.90
C ARG A 147 -7.74 6.27 -12.09
N ALA A 148 -6.54 5.82 -11.71
CA ALA A 148 -6.36 4.67 -10.83
C ALA A 148 -6.95 4.93 -9.46
N HIS A 149 -6.75 6.14 -8.93
CA HIS A 149 -7.27 6.56 -7.62
C HIS A 149 -8.80 6.64 -7.64
N ALA A 150 -9.36 7.21 -8.70
CA ALA A 150 -10.81 7.26 -8.91
C ALA A 150 -11.39 5.84 -9.07
N PHE A 151 -10.74 4.94 -9.82
CA PHE A 151 -11.15 3.54 -9.93
C PHE A 151 -11.14 2.84 -8.56
N VAL A 152 -10.08 3.02 -7.78
CA VAL A 152 -9.98 2.47 -6.42
C VAL A 152 -11.17 2.93 -5.58
N SER A 153 -11.59 4.20 -5.67
CA SER A 153 -12.74 4.71 -4.89
C SER A 153 -14.07 3.98 -5.18
N LEU A 154 -14.18 3.30 -6.32
CA LEU A 154 -15.34 2.48 -6.68
C LEU A 154 -15.31 1.09 -6.01
N CYS A 155 -14.20 0.71 -5.39
CA CYS A 155 -14.02 -0.60 -4.77
C CYS A 155 -14.42 -0.61 -3.29
N ASP A 156 -14.58 -1.81 -2.75
CA ASP A 156 -15.01 -2.02 -1.36
C ASP A 156 -13.83 -2.23 -0.41
N VAL A 157 -12.76 -2.91 -0.86
CA VAL A 157 -11.56 -3.16 -0.05
C VAL A 157 -10.28 -3.14 -0.90
N GLY A 158 -9.26 -2.41 -0.45
CA GLY A 158 -7.91 -2.44 -1.04
C GLY A 158 -7.04 -3.53 -0.43
N LEU A 159 -6.17 -4.17 -1.22
CA LEU A 159 -5.30 -5.27 -0.78
C LEU A 159 -3.83 -4.86 -0.68
N ILE A 160 -3.19 -5.19 0.44
CA ILE A 160 -1.74 -5.06 0.67
C ILE A 160 -1.15 -6.43 1.06
N PRO A 161 -0.66 -7.21 0.07
CA PRO A 161 -0.24 -8.60 0.27
C PRO A 161 1.24 -8.73 0.66
N TYR A 162 1.82 -7.76 1.37
CA TYR A 162 3.27 -7.76 1.61
C TYR A 162 3.71 -8.99 2.40
N ASP A 163 4.90 -9.50 2.09
CA ASP A 163 5.50 -10.61 2.83
C ASP A 163 5.98 -10.09 4.20
N ASP A 164 5.25 -10.43 5.26
CA ASP A 164 5.51 -9.96 6.62
C ASP A 164 6.71 -10.66 7.27
N SER A 165 7.30 -11.67 6.62
CA SER A 165 8.59 -12.24 7.03
C SER A 165 9.79 -11.42 6.54
N ARG A 166 9.60 -10.56 5.53
CA ARG A 166 10.66 -9.76 4.93
C ARG A 166 10.95 -8.51 5.74
N PHE A 167 12.23 -8.31 6.04
CA PHE A 167 12.70 -7.22 6.89
C PHE A 167 12.34 -5.84 6.32
N TYR A 168 12.62 -5.60 5.05
CA TYR A 168 12.34 -4.36 4.34
C TYR A 168 10.85 -4.00 4.37
N TYR A 169 9.94 -4.95 4.17
CA TYR A 169 8.50 -4.67 4.27
C TYR A 169 8.05 -4.31 5.70
N ASN A 170 8.80 -4.73 6.72
CA ASN A 170 8.55 -4.36 8.12
C ASN A 170 9.17 -3.03 8.55
N ILE A 171 10.03 -2.44 7.72
CA ILE A 171 10.56 -1.09 7.96
C ILE A 171 10.10 -0.07 6.91
N ALA A 172 9.39 -0.48 5.86
CA ALA A 172 8.93 0.41 4.81
C ALA A 172 7.45 0.73 4.98
N TYR A 173 7.09 2.01 4.79
CA TYR A 173 5.68 2.41 4.73
C TYR A 173 5.07 2.00 3.39
N PRO A 174 3.96 1.24 3.36
CA PRO A 174 3.29 0.89 2.12
C PRO A 174 2.60 2.11 1.50
N THR A 175 3.08 2.59 0.36
CA THR A 175 2.44 3.71 -0.37
C THR A 175 0.97 3.45 -0.69
N LYS A 176 0.61 2.18 -0.91
CA LYS A 176 -0.77 1.73 -1.15
C LYS A 176 -1.71 2.05 0.01
N LEU A 177 -1.21 2.09 1.24
CA LEU A 177 -2.02 2.37 2.42
C LEU A 177 -2.67 3.76 2.29
N SER A 178 -1.86 4.82 2.15
CA SER A 178 -2.39 6.17 1.92
C SER A 178 -3.22 6.27 0.65
N PHE A 179 -2.80 5.61 -0.43
CA PHE A 179 -3.54 5.62 -1.70
C PHE A 179 -4.98 5.11 -1.52
N TYR A 180 -5.18 4.00 -0.81
CA TYR A 180 -6.50 3.45 -0.54
C TYR A 180 -7.29 4.29 0.48
N LEU A 181 -6.66 4.74 1.57
CA LEU A 181 -7.34 5.52 2.60
C LEU A 181 -7.84 6.86 2.06
N THR A 182 -7.02 7.55 1.25
CA THR A 182 -7.42 8.80 0.58
C THR A 182 -8.50 8.59 -0.49
N ALA A 183 -8.60 7.39 -1.07
CA ALA A 183 -9.72 7.00 -1.92
C ALA A 183 -11.01 6.69 -1.14
N GLY A 184 -10.97 6.68 0.20
CA GLY A 184 -12.10 6.32 1.04
C GLY A 184 -12.33 4.80 1.15
N VAL A 185 -11.30 3.99 0.88
CA VAL A 185 -11.41 2.53 0.83
C VAL A 185 -10.64 1.89 1.99
N PRO A 186 -11.30 1.05 2.81
CA PRO A 186 -10.61 0.30 3.86
C PRO A 186 -9.70 -0.77 3.25
N VAL A 187 -8.74 -1.23 4.03
CA VAL A 187 -7.65 -2.09 3.53
C VAL A 187 -7.70 -3.46 4.21
N LEU A 188 -7.46 -4.54 3.46
CA LEU A 188 -7.04 -5.83 4.00
C LEU A 188 -5.54 -5.98 3.75
N SER A 189 -4.78 -6.18 4.82
CA SER A 189 -3.32 -6.24 4.78
C SER A 189 -2.79 -7.42 5.59
N THR A 190 -1.65 -7.95 5.16
CA THR A 190 -0.76 -8.72 6.04
C THR A 190 -0.24 -7.82 7.17
N PRO A 191 0.18 -8.38 8.33
CA PRO A 191 0.53 -7.62 9.52
C PRO A 191 1.94 -7.01 9.45
N VAL A 192 2.22 -6.21 8.43
CA VAL A 192 3.45 -5.42 8.37
C VAL A 192 3.38 -4.23 9.33
N ARG A 193 4.50 -3.93 10.00
CA ARG A 193 4.59 -2.99 11.14
C ARG A 193 3.88 -1.65 10.92
N GLU A 194 4.17 -0.96 9.82
CA GLU A 194 3.62 0.38 9.56
C GLU A 194 2.09 0.37 9.37
N VAL A 195 1.54 -0.71 8.79
CA VAL A 195 0.10 -0.87 8.62
C VAL A 195 -0.56 -1.14 9.98
N ASP A 196 0.06 -1.97 10.81
CA ASP A 196 -0.43 -2.24 12.17
C ASP A 196 -0.42 -0.98 13.05
N SER A 197 0.63 -0.15 12.96
CA SER A 197 0.68 1.16 13.64
C SER A 197 -0.48 2.08 13.21
N VAL A 198 -0.75 2.19 11.91
CA VAL A 198 -1.89 2.95 11.39
C VAL A 198 -3.21 2.36 11.89
N ASN A 199 -3.35 1.03 11.90
CA ASN A 199 -4.58 0.38 12.35
C ASN A 199 -4.82 0.55 13.86
N LYS A 200 -3.77 0.51 14.70
CA LYS A 200 -3.88 0.79 16.13
C LYS A 200 -4.42 2.20 16.41
N LYS A 201 -4.03 3.18 15.59
CA LYS A 201 -4.44 4.57 15.73
C LYS A 201 -5.84 4.85 15.18
N TYR A 202 -6.16 4.34 13.98
CA TYR A 202 -7.37 4.74 13.26
C TYR A 202 -8.41 3.63 13.10
N GLN A 203 -8.04 2.37 13.41
CA GLN A 203 -8.91 1.20 13.31
C GLN A 203 -9.54 1.05 11.91
N CYS A 204 -8.86 1.47 10.86
CA CYS A 204 -9.39 1.54 9.48
C CYS A 204 -8.93 0.38 8.57
N VAL A 205 -8.17 -0.58 9.11
CA VAL A 205 -7.61 -1.72 8.36
C VAL A 205 -8.12 -3.04 8.95
N PHE A 206 -8.29 -4.03 8.08
CA PHE A 206 -8.41 -5.44 8.42
C PHE A 206 -7.01 -6.07 8.34
N ILE A 207 -6.56 -6.67 9.44
CA ILE A 207 -5.24 -7.31 9.53
C ILE A 207 -5.47 -8.82 9.55
N GLU A 208 -4.85 -9.53 8.61
CA GLU A 208 -4.93 -10.99 8.52
C GLU A 208 -3.68 -11.55 7.82
N GLN A 209 -3.22 -12.72 8.29
CA GLN A 209 -2.14 -13.47 7.67
C GLN A 209 -2.53 -13.93 6.26
N MET A 210 -1.61 -13.94 5.31
CA MET A 210 -1.90 -14.30 3.91
C MET A 210 -2.65 -15.64 3.78
N THR A 211 -2.25 -16.63 4.60
CA THR A 211 -2.89 -17.96 4.64
C THR A 211 -4.33 -17.97 5.14
N GLY A 212 -4.76 -16.90 5.82
CA GLY A 212 -6.12 -16.71 6.33
C GLY A 212 -7.04 -15.92 5.38
N TRP A 213 -6.51 -15.27 4.33
CA TRP A 213 -7.26 -14.34 3.50
C TRP A 213 -8.52 -14.95 2.88
N ASN A 214 -8.44 -16.20 2.38
CA ASN A 214 -9.61 -16.86 1.78
C ASN A 214 -10.78 -16.97 2.76
N ARG A 215 -10.49 -17.45 3.97
CA ARG A 215 -11.49 -17.62 5.05
C ARG A 215 -12.01 -16.26 5.49
N PHE A 216 -11.12 -15.30 5.70
CA PHE A 216 -11.46 -13.96 6.14
C PHE A 216 -12.41 -13.27 5.15
N ILE A 217 -12.08 -13.26 3.85
CA ILE A 217 -12.90 -12.63 2.80
C ILE A 217 -14.28 -13.30 2.74
N LYS A 218 -14.35 -14.64 2.85
CA LYS A 218 -15.64 -15.37 2.85
C LYS A 218 -16.53 -15.04 4.06
N GLN A 219 -15.95 -14.60 5.17
CA GLN A 219 -16.66 -14.22 6.40
C GLN A 219 -16.89 -12.71 6.51
N LEU A 220 -16.36 -11.92 5.56
CA LEU A 220 -16.44 -10.48 5.60
C LEU A 220 -17.84 -10.02 5.17
N SER A 221 -18.55 -9.37 6.09
CA SER A 221 -19.89 -8.84 5.83
C SER A 221 -19.84 -7.40 5.31
N LYS A 222 -20.90 -6.98 4.61
CA LYS A 222 -21.03 -5.60 4.11
C LYS A 222 -21.03 -4.58 5.24
N GLU A 223 -21.64 -4.92 6.38
CA GLU A 223 -21.72 -4.07 7.57
C GLU A 223 -20.33 -3.77 8.13
N LYS A 224 -19.45 -4.78 8.22
CA LYS A 224 -18.06 -4.59 8.66
C LYS A 224 -17.26 -3.72 7.70
N ILE A 225 -17.49 -3.83 6.40
CA ILE A 225 -16.84 -2.98 5.39
C ILE A 225 -17.30 -1.53 5.56
N ILE A 226 -18.60 -1.31 5.75
CA ILE A 226 -19.18 0.02 6.00
C ILE A 226 -18.57 0.63 7.28
N GLU A 227 -18.52 -0.12 8.37
CA GLU A 227 -17.90 0.32 9.63
C GLU A 227 -16.45 0.76 9.42
N LYS A 228 -15.63 -0.04 8.72
CA LYS A 228 -14.25 0.36 8.40
C LYS A 228 -14.18 1.57 7.48
N ARG A 229 -15.07 1.66 6.49
CA ARG A 229 -15.13 2.81 5.58
C ARG A 229 -15.44 4.11 6.35
N GLU A 230 -16.33 4.08 7.35
CA GLU A 230 -16.56 5.23 8.22
C GLU A 230 -15.30 5.66 8.96
N LYS A 231 -14.51 4.71 9.48
CA LYS A 231 -13.21 5.00 10.10
C LYS A 231 -12.22 5.61 9.10
N VAL A 232 -12.18 5.12 7.86
CA VAL A 232 -11.37 5.69 6.79
C VAL A 232 -11.80 7.14 6.51
N LEU A 233 -13.09 7.39 6.33
CA LEU A 233 -13.61 8.74 6.05
C LEU A 233 -13.27 9.73 7.18
N ALA A 234 -13.29 9.27 8.44
CA ALA A 234 -12.91 10.08 9.58
C ALA A 234 -11.42 10.44 9.62
N CYS A 235 -10.53 9.63 9.01
CA CYS A 235 -9.08 9.82 9.10
C CYS A 235 -8.39 10.18 7.78
N LYS A 236 -9.04 10.04 6.62
CA LYS A 236 -8.40 10.15 5.29
C LYS A 236 -7.66 11.47 5.06
N ASN A 237 -8.15 12.57 5.65
CA ASN A 237 -7.51 13.89 5.53
C ASN A 237 -6.09 13.92 6.09
N SER A 238 -5.78 13.07 7.08
CA SER A 238 -4.44 12.91 7.66
C SER A 238 -3.43 12.28 6.70
N PHE A 239 -3.90 11.71 5.58
CA PHE A 239 -3.08 11.02 4.58
C PHE A 239 -2.97 11.81 3.27
N TYR A 240 -3.54 13.02 3.19
CA TYR A 240 -3.32 13.88 2.03
C TYR A 240 -1.94 14.53 2.07
N TRP A 241 -1.35 14.74 0.89
CA TRP A 241 -0.02 15.35 0.77
C TRP A 241 0.09 16.68 1.52
N ASN A 242 -0.89 17.58 1.39
CA ASN A 242 -0.89 18.87 2.09
C ASN A 242 -0.83 18.70 3.62
N THR A 243 -1.57 17.76 4.20
CA THR A 243 -1.57 17.50 5.64
C THR A 243 -0.27 16.86 6.10
N VAL A 244 0.23 15.87 5.36
CA VAL A 244 1.48 15.18 5.67
C VAL A 244 2.66 16.15 5.61
N PHE A 245 2.73 17.02 4.59
CA PHE A 245 3.78 18.04 4.48
C PHE A 245 3.66 19.13 5.55
N SER A 246 2.45 19.61 5.87
CA SER A 246 2.27 20.61 6.94
C SER A 246 2.79 20.12 8.29
N GLY A 247 2.62 18.82 8.58
CA GLY A 247 3.19 18.18 9.76
C GLY A 247 4.73 18.14 9.77
N CYS A 248 5.36 18.28 8.60
CA CYS A 248 6.81 18.34 8.43
C CYS A 248 7.35 19.79 8.40
N GLU A 249 6.60 20.74 7.82
CA GLU A 249 7.00 22.14 7.59
C GLU A 249 6.94 23.02 8.85
N LEU A 250 6.17 22.65 9.88
CA LEU A 250 6.00 23.41 11.14
C LEU A 250 7.30 23.63 11.97
N LEU A 251 8.47 23.33 11.43
CA LEU A 251 9.77 23.48 12.09
C LEU A 251 10.78 24.40 11.37
N GLU A 252 10.43 24.97 10.21
CA GLU A 252 11.30 25.97 9.53
C GLU A 252 11.25 27.37 10.18
N SER A 253 10.34 27.62 11.14
CA SER A 253 10.28 28.90 11.86
C SER A 253 11.40 29.09 12.91
N GLY A 254 12.39 28.19 12.97
CA GLY A 254 13.51 28.29 13.89
C GLY A 254 14.84 27.87 13.26
N ARG A 255 15.54 28.83 12.67
CA ARG A 255 16.97 28.81 12.26
C ARG A 255 17.27 28.20 10.89
N ILE A 256 17.45 29.09 9.91
CA ILE A 256 18.53 29.01 8.92
C ILE A 256 19.66 29.90 9.44
#